data_AF-A0A519RZ51-F1
#
_entry.id   AF-A0A519RZ51-F1
#
_cell.length_a   1.000
_cell.length_b   1.000
_cell.length_c   1.000
_cell.angle_alpha   90.00
_cell.angle_beta   90.00
_cell.angle_gamma   90.00
#
_symmetry.space_group_name_H-M   'P 1'
#
loop_
_entity.id
_entity.type
_entity.pdbx_description
1 polymer ?
#
loop_
_entity_poly.entity_id
_entity_poly.type
_entity_poly.pdbx_seq_one_letter_code
_entity_poly.pdbx_strand_id
1 'polypeptide(L)' 'GKGDGILRKLIRTHLKSYKQVDKMEDEHLDRGGDGITYVYMK' A
#
# COMPACT_ATOMS: atom_id res chain seq x y z
N GLY A 1 5.47 4.64 -6.17
CA GLY A 1 6.73 5.21 -6.69
C GLY A 1 7.81 5.15 -5.62
N LYS A 2 9.04 4.74 -5.99
CA LYS A 2 10.15 4.37 -5.09
C LYS A 2 10.93 5.55 -4.44
N GLY A 3 10.33 6.73 -4.25
CA GLY A 3 10.99 7.84 -3.52
C GLY A 3 11.23 7.49 -2.04
N ASP A 4 11.27 8.46 -1.13
CA ASP A 4 11.46 8.23 0.33
C ASP A 4 10.33 7.41 1.01
N GLY A 5 9.39 6.87 0.23
CA GLY A 5 8.24 6.10 0.73
C GLY A 5 7.20 6.93 1.47
N ILE A 6 7.31 8.27 1.46
CA ILE A 6 6.38 9.17 2.16
C ILE A 6 4.96 8.99 1.64
N LEU A 7 4.77 8.99 0.31
CA LEU A 7 3.44 8.80 -0.29
C LEU A 7 2.85 7.43 0.06
N ARG A 8 3.68 6.37 0.04
CA ARG A 8 3.26 5.02 0.44
C ARG A 8 2.80 5.00 1.89
N LYS A 9 3.58 5.58 2.82
CA LYS A 9 3.22 5.65 4.25
C LYS A 9 1.92 6.43 4.47
N LEU A 10 1.77 7.58 3.80
CA LEU A 10 0.58 8.41 3.88
C LEU A 10 -0.67 7.65 3.41
N ILE A 11 -0.61 7.05 2.22
CA ILE A 11 -1.73 6.29 1.64
C ILE A 11 -2.08 5.08 2.52
N ARG A 12 -1.09 4.30 2.98
CA ARG A 12 -1.36 3.14 3.86
C ARG A 12 -1.99 3.56 5.18
N THR A 13 -1.54 4.65 5.79
CA THR A 13 -2.16 5.18 7.01
C THR A 13 -3.59 5.65 6.77
N HIS A 14 -3.84 6.35 5.65
CA HIS A 14 -5.17 6.80 5.28
C HIS A 14 -6.13 5.62 5.05
N LEU A 15 -5.70 4.63 4.25
CA LEU A 15 -6.51 3.46 3.91
C LEU A 15 -6.81 2.56 5.12
N LYS A 16 -5.94 2.52 6.13
CA LYS A 16 -6.17 1.73 7.38
C LYS A 16 -7.41 2.20 8.16
N SER A 17 -7.86 3.43 7.95
CA SER A 17 -9.06 3.95 8.62
C SER A 17 -10.37 3.41 8.06
N TYR A 18 -10.35 2.86 6.83
CA TYR A 18 -11.55 2.36 6.17
C TYR A 18 -11.87 0.94 6.63
N LYS A 19 -13.07 0.75 7.20
CA LYS A 19 -13.56 -0.56 7.65
C LYS A 19 -13.70 -1.58 6.53
N GLN A 20 -13.74 -1.12 5.28
CA GLN A 20 -13.86 -1.92 4.06
C GLN A 20 -12.52 -2.52 3.62
N VAL A 21 -11.40 -2.02 4.15
CA VAL A 21 -10.09 -2.58 3.88
C VAL A 21 -9.83 -3.75 4.83
N ASP A 22 -9.54 -4.91 4.26
CA ASP A 22 -9.24 -6.15 4.98
C ASP A 22 -7.74 -6.28 5.25
N LYS A 23 -6.92 -6.18 4.19
CA LYS A 23 -5.46 -6.24 4.30
C LYS A 23 -4.75 -5.42 3.22
N MET A 24 -3.46 -5.14 3.45
CA MET A 24 -2.60 -4.43 2.50
C MET A 24 -1.21 -5.06 2.40
N GLU A 25 -0.76 -5.36 1.19
CA GLU A 25 0.52 -6.02 0.90
C GLU A 25 1.31 -5.23 -0.14
N ASP A 26 2.64 -5.25 -0.05
CA ASP A 26 3.47 -4.66 -1.09
C ASP A 26 3.62 -5.65 -2.24
N GLU A 27 3.79 -5.13 -3.46
CA GLU A 27 4.05 -5.96 -4.64
C GLU A 27 5.43 -6.64 -4.55
N HIS A 28 5.58 -7.75 -5.26
CA HIS A 28 6.85 -8.44 -5.46
C HIS A 28 7.94 -7.47 -5.97
N LEU A 29 9.16 -7.63 -5.47
CA LEU A 29 10.28 -6.73 -5.75
C LEU A 29 10.53 -6.55 -7.27
N ASP A 30 10.33 -7.62 -8.04
CA ASP A 30 10.52 -7.65 -9.50
C ASP A 30 9.39 -6.98 -10.31
N ARG A 31 8.25 -6.66 -9.68
CA ARG A 31 7.06 -6.09 -10.35
C ARG A 31 6.72 -4.66 -9.93
N GLY A 32 7.58 -4.04 -9.11
CA GLY A 32 7.38 -2.68 -8.63
C GLY A 32 7.72 -2.51 -7.15
N GLY A 33 7.80 -3.61 -6.39
CA GLY A 33 8.20 -3.62 -4.99
C GLY A 33 7.33 -2.73 -4.12
N ASP A 34 7.98 -1.99 -3.22
CA ASP A 34 7.37 -0.95 -2.39
C ASP A 34 6.76 0.22 -3.18
N GLY A 35 6.94 0.26 -4.50
CA GLY A 35 6.29 1.22 -5.37
C GLY A 35 4.78 1.01 -5.53
N ILE A 36 4.28 -0.20 -5.23
CA ILE A 36 2.88 -0.63 -5.44
C ILE A 36 2.37 -1.28 -4.14
N THR A 37 1.12 -1.02 -3.79
CA THR A 37 0.43 -1.64 -2.65
C THR A 37 -0.87 -2.26 -3.13
N TYR A 38 -1.01 -3.58 -2.93
CA TYR A 38 -2.29 -4.27 -3.05
C TYR A 38 -3.16 -3.97 -1.85
N VAL A 39 -4.42 -3.65 -2.10
CA VAL A 39 -5.44 -3.39 -1.08
C VAL A 39 -6.54 -4.41 -1.30
N TYR A 40 -6.79 -5.23 -0.29
CA TYR A 40 -7.83 -6.24 -0.30
C TYR A 40 -9.04 -5.65 0.41
N MET A 41 -10.18 -5.66 -0.28
CA MET A 41 -11.44 -5.14 0.21
C MET A 41 -12.32 -6.30 0.72
N LYS A 42 -13.22 -6.00 1.65
CA LYS A 42 -14.26 -6.94 2.12
C LYS A 42 -15.30 -7.26 1.05
#